data_AF-A0A2V4BE72-F1
#
_entry.id   AF-A0A2V4BE72-F1
#
_cell.length_a   1.000
_cell.length_b   1.000
_cell.length_c   1.000
_cell.angle_alpha   90.00
_cell.angle_beta   90.00
_cell.angle_gamma   90.00
#
_symmetry.space_group_name_H-M   'P 1'
#
loop_
_entity.id
_entity.type
_entity.pdbx_description
1 polymer ?
#
loop_
_entity_poly.entity_id
_entity_poly.type
_entity_poly.pdbx_seq_one_letter_code
_entity_poly.pdbx_strand_id
1 'polypeptide(L)'
;MPDGHGFRADPGVLDGIVSTLRNAAAQLDTLGQSKPPAPDAGDASAAVAAILAKLADSAGQLVVGTEAAGDAVADGGKAYAETEASAGEAVTSSGGR
;
A
#
# COMPACT_ATOMS: atom_id res chain seq x y z
N MET A 1 13.15 -31.26 -17.06
CA MET A 1 11.90 -30.47 -17.11
C MET A 1 12.07 -29.37 -16.08
N PRO A 2 12.10 -28.09 -16.46
CA PRO A 2 12.07 -27.01 -15.47
C PRO A 2 10.74 -27.07 -14.74
N ASP A 3 10.79 -27.13 -13.42
CA ASP A 3 9.63 -27.30 -12.54
C ASP A 3 8.72 -26.08 -12.69
N GLY A 4 7.52 -26.30 -13.22
CA GLY A 4 6.54 -25.28 -13.61
C GLY A 4 5.90 -24.58 -12.43
N HIS A 5 6.68 -24.04 -11.51
CA HIS A 5 6.20 -23.06 -10.55
C HIS A 5 6.05 -21.74 -11.31
N GLY A 6 4.87 -21.52 -11.90
CA GLY A 6 4.48 -20.19 -12.33
C GLY A 6 4.65 -19.18 -11.18
N PHE A 7 4.81 -17.90 -11.52
CA PHE A 7 4.87 -16.83 -10.52
C PHE A 7 3.55 -16.82 -9.72
N ARG A 8 3.53 -17.50 -8.58
CA ARG A 8 2.38 -17.57 -7.69
C ARG A 8 2.53 -16.44 -6.69
N ALA A 9 1.76 -15.37 -6.87
CA ALA A 9 1.58 -14.39 -5.81
C ALA A 9 0.76 -15.07 -4.71
N ASP A 10 1.38 -15.33 -3.55
CA ASP A 10 0.70 -15.94 -2.41
C ASP A 10 -0.36 -14.94 -1.89
N PRO A 11 -1.66 -15.28 -1.89
CA PRO A 11 -2.72 -14.40 -1.41
C PRO A 11 -2.48 -13.92 0.03
N GLY A 12 -1.92 -14.77 0.90
CA GLY A 12 -1.60 -14.41 2.27
C GLY A 12 -0.47 -13.37 2.38
N VAL A 13 0.49 -13.40 1.45
CA VAL A 13 1.55 -12.39 1.36
C VAL A 13 1.00 -11.06 0.87
N LEU A 14 0.11 -11.09 -0.13
CA LEU A 14 -0.55 -9.87 -0.64
C LEU A 14 -1.42 -9.23 0.44
N ASP A 15 -2.22 -10.01 1.16
CA ASP A 15 -3.03 -9.52 2.29
C ASP A 15 -2.16 -8.92 3.40
N GLY A 16 -1.00 -9.52 3.68
CA GLY A 16 -0.02 -8.99 4.62
C GLY A 16 0.56 -7.63 4.20
N ILE A 17 0.86 -7.47 2.91
CA ILE A 17 1.33 -6.21 2.33
C ILE A 17 0.23 -5.14 2.43
N VAL A 18 -1.01 -5.47 2.03
CA VAL A 18 -2.16 -4.56 2.12
C VAL A 18 -2.38 -4.10 3.55
N SER A 19 -2.37 -5.02 4.52
CA SER A 19 -2.51 -4.70 5.94
C SER A 19 -1.38 -3.78 6.44
N THR A 20 -0.14 -4.03 6.03
CA THR A 20 1.02 -3.19 6.40
C THR A 20 0.87 -1.78 5.85
N LEU A 21 0.50 -1.64 4.58
CA LEU A 21 0.32 -0.35 3.91
C LEU A 21 -0.83 0.45 4.54
N ARG A 22 -1.97 -0.19 4.85
CA ARG A 22 -3.10 0.45 5.52
C ARG A 22 -2.76 0.90 6.94
N ASN A 23 -2.02 0.09 7.70
CA ASN A 23 -1.58 0.47 9.04
C ASN A 23 -0.57 1.63 9.00
N ALA A 24 0.35 1.65 8.03
CA ALA A 24 1.27 2.77 7.84
C ALA A 24 0.54 4.07 7.46
N ALA A 25 -0.45 3.98 6.56
CA ALA A 25 -1.33 5.09 6.20
C ALA A 25 -2.06 5.66 7.42
N ALA A 26 -2.69 4.81 8.24
CA ALA A 26 -3.40 5.24 9.45
C ALA A 26 -2.47 5.92 10.49
N GLN A 27 -1.24 5.42 10.65
CA GLN A 27 -0.25 6.03 11.54
C GLN A 27 0.21 7.41 11.03
N LEU A 28 0.43 7.53 9.72
CA LEU A 28 0.81 8.80 9.09
C LEU A 28 -0.34 9.81 9.12
N ASP A 29 -1.59 9.39 8.94
CA ASP A 29 -2.76 10.27 9.05
C ASP A 29 -2.92 10.78 10.48
N THR A 30 -2.75 9.92 11.48
CA THR A 30 -2.73 10.32 12.90
C THR A 30 -1.65 11.38 13.17
N LEU A 31 -0.47 11.23 12.57
CA LEU A 31 0.60 12.21 12.67
C LEU A 31 0.26 13.52 11.93
N GLY A 32 -0.37 13.45 10.76
CA GLY A 32 -0.83 14.62 10.00
C GLY A 32 -1.92 15.41 10.73
N GLN A 33 -2.80 14.73 11.47
CA GLN A 33 -3.81 15.36 12.34
C GLN A 33 -3.20 16.00 13.60
N SER A 34 -2.04 15.53 14.04
CA SER A 34 -1.29 16.17 15.11
C SER A 34 -0.68 17.47 14.59
N LYS A 35 -1.43 18.58 14.66
CA LYS A 35 -0.91 19.91 14.35
C LYS A 35 -0.02 20.32 15.52
N PRO A 36 1.32 20.28 15.41
CA PRO A 36 2.16 20.71 16.51
C PRO A 36 1.87 22.19 16.77
N PRO A 37 1.84 22.65 18.02
CA PRO A 37 1.75 24.07 18.29
C PRO A 37 2.88 24.79 17.55
N ALA A 38 2.63 26.03 17.11
CA ALA A 38 3.62 26.82 16.40
C ALA A 38 4.92 26.84 17.23
N PRO A 39 6.05 26.34 16.69
CA PRO A 39 7.28 26.27 17.44
C PRO A 39 7.76 27.69 17.76
N ASP A 40 7.98 27.96 19.05
CA ASP A 40 8.58 29.20 19.48
C ASP A 40 10.09 29.15 19.20
N ALA A 41 10.47 29.77 18.09
CA ALA A 41 11.85 29.87 17.63
C ALA A 41 12.28 31.34 17.44
N GLY A 42 11.60 32.28 18.11
CA GLY A 42 11.82 33.72 17.93
C GLY A 42 11.65 34.15 16.46
N ASP A 43 12.62 34.85 15.90
CA ASP A 43 12.60 35.33 14.51
C ASP A 43 12.47 34.20 13.46
N ALA A 44 12.86 32.97 13.80
CA ALA A 44 12.77 31.82 12.92
C ALA A 44 11.40 31.11 12.96
N SER A 45 10.48 31.50 13.86
CA SER A 45 9.20 30.80 14.10
C SER A 45 8.39 30.59 12.82
N ALA A 46 8.35 31.61 11.95
CA ALA A 46 7.65 31.53 10.67
C ALA A 46 8.28 30.50 9.70
N ALA A 47 9.62 30.45 9.63
CA ALA A 47 10.34 29.52 8.77
C ALA A 47 10.17 28.07 9.27
N VAL A 48 10.24 27.85 10.59
CA VAL A 48 10.05 26.51 11.18
C VAL A 48 8.60 26.05 10.99
N ALA A 49 7.61 26.93 11.18
CA ALA A 49 6.20 26.62 10.92
C ALA A 49 5.95 26.23 9.46
N ALA A 50 6.60 26.90 8.49
CA ALA A 50 6.48 26.56 7.07
C ALA A 50 7.09 25.19 6.75
N ILE A 51 8.24 24.85 7.34
CA ILE A 51 8.87 23.53 7.18
C ILE A 51 7.97 22.43 7.74
N LEU A 52 7.41 22.63 8.94
CA LEU A 52 6.48 21.67 9.56
C LEU A 52 5.21 21.50 8.73
N ALA A 53 4.65 22.60 8.19
CA ALA A 53 3.50 22.53 7.30
C ALA A 53 3.82 21.71 6.04
N LYS A 54 5.01 21.90 5.46
CA LYS A 54 5.44 21.14 4.27
C LYS A 54 5.70 19.67 4.57
N LEU A 55 6.23 19.37 5.76
CA LEU A 55 6.41 18.00 6.24
C LEU A 55 5.06 17.30 6.42
N ALA A 56 4.09 17.95 7.05
CA ALA A 56 2.74 17.41 7.23
C ALA A 56 2.02 17.17 5.89
N ASP A 57 2.12 18.12 4.95
CA ASP A 57 1.60 18.00 3.58
C ASP A 57 2.23 16.79 2.86
N SER A 58 3.55 16.63 2.96
CA SER A 58 4.28 15.52 2.34
C SER A 58 3.91 14.16 2.97
N ALA A 59 3.69 14.12 4.29
CA ALA A 59 3.21 12.94 4.99
C ALA A 59 1.79 12.56 4.54
N GLY A 60 0.89 13.53 4.36
CA GLY A 60 -0.44 13.31 3.80
C GLY A 60 -0.42 12.74 2.38
N GLN A 61 0.46 13.26 1.51
CA GLN A 61 0.63 12.71 0.16
C GLN A 61 1.18 11.28 0.18
N LEU A 62 2.08 10.96 1.13
CA LEU A 62 2.59 9.61 1.33
C LEU A 62 1.49 8.64 1.75
N VAL A 63 0.58 9.05 2.64
CA VAL A 63 -0.61 8.26 3.04
C VAL A 63 -1.42 7.87 1.82
N VAL A 64 -1.81 8.87 1.01
CA VAL A 64 -2.62 8.66 -0.20
C VAL A 64 -1.93 7.70 -1.18
N GLY A 65 -0.62 7.88 -1.41
CA GLY A 65 0.14 6.98 -2.28
C GLY A 65 0.24 5.56 -1.75
N THR A 66 0.37 5.40 -0.44
CA THR A 66 0.47 4.10 0.25
C THR A 66 -0.85 3.34 0.20
N GLU A 67 -1.98 4.04 0.39
CA GLU A 67 -3.32 3.46 0.23
C GLU A 67 -3.57 3.02 -1.20
N ALA A 68 -3.27 3.89 -2.18
CA ALA A 68 -3.42 3.56 -3.60
C ALA A 68 -2.56 2.34 -4.01
N ALA A 69 -1.34 2.23 -3.48
CA ALA A 69 -0.50 1.05 -3.69
C ALA A 69 -1.12 -0.21 -3.07
N GLY A 70 -1.69 -0.11 -1.86
CA GLY A 70 -2.40 -1.21 -1.22
C GLY A 70 -3.60 -1.69 -2.03
N ASP A 71 -4.41 -0.77 -2.55
CA ASP A 71 -5.56 -1.13 -3.39
C ASP A 71 -5.13 -1.75 -4.71
N ALA A 72 -4.08 -1.25 -5.35
CA ALA A 72 -3.51 -1.85 -6.56
C ALA A 72 -3.01 -3.28 -6.33
N VAL A 73 -2.39 -3.55 -5.18
CA VAL A 73 -1.96 -4.91 -4.78
C VAL A 73 -3.16 -5.82 -4.57
N ALA A 74 -4.22 -5.34 -3.89
CA ALA A 74 -5.43 -6.11 -3.66
C ALA A 74 -6.15 -6.48 -4.97
N ASP A 75 -6.26 -5.53 -5.89
CA ASP A 75 -6.89 -5.75 -7.19
C ASP A 75 -6.05 -6.68 -8.08
N GLY A 76 -4.72 -6.52 -8.06
CA GLY A 76 -3.81 -7.45 -8.72
C GLY A 76 -3.93 -8.88 -8.17
N GLY A 77 -4.10 -9.02 -6.85
CA GLY A 77 -4.33 -10.32 -6.20
C GLY A 77 -5.63 -10.99 -6.65
N LYS A 78 -6.72 -10.25 -6.73
CA LYS A 78 -8.00 -10.77 -7.26
C LYS A 78 -7.88 -11.22 -8.71
N ALA A 79 -7.28 -10.38 -9.57
CA ALA A 79 -7.07 -10.71 -10.97
C ALA A 79 -6.21 -11.97 -11.13
N TYR A 80 -5.19 -12.14 -10.28
CA TYR A 80 -4.38 -13.35 -10.24
C TYR A 80 -5.21 -14.58 -9.88
N ALA A 81 -6.02 -14.49 -8.81
CA ALA A 81 -6.86 -15.60 -8.35
C ALA A 81 -7.91 -16.00 -9.39
N GLU A 82 -8.55 -15.03 -10.06
CA GLU A 82 -9.50 -15.27 -11.15
C GLU A 82 -8.85 -15.93 -12.36
N THR A 83 -7.64 -15.47 -12.72
CA THR A 83 -6.87 -16.05 -13.84
C THR A 83 -6.45 -17.48 -13.52
N GLU A 84 -5.96 -17.75 -12.32
CA GLU A 84 -5.56 -19.09 -11.88
C GLU A 84 -6.77 -20.05 -11.86
N ALA A 85 -7.93 -19.59 -11.37
CA ALA A 85 -9.16 -20.38 -11.37
C ALA A 85 -9.60 -20.73 -12.79
N SER A 86 -9.62 -19.74 -13.69
CA SER A 86 -10.01 -19.93 -15.10
C SER A 86 -9.03 -20.85 -15.84
N ALA A 87 -7.73 -20.70 -15.58
CA ALA A 87 -6.70 -21.57 -16.14
C ALA A 87 -6.84 -23.01 -15.61
N GLY A 88 -7.11 -23.19 -14.31
CA GLY A 88 -7.36 -24.50 -13.71
C GLY A 88 -8.58 -25.20 -14.31
N GLU A 89 -9.68 -24.48 -14.53
CA GLU A 89 -10.87 -25.00 -15.23
C GLU A 89 -10.56 -25.40 -16.68
N ALA A 90 -9.80 -24.57 -17.40
CA ALA A 90 -9.39 -24.88 -18.77
C ALA A 90 -8.49 -26.13 -18.86
N VAL A 91 -7.54 -26.28 -17.94
CA VAL A 91 -6.69 -27.49 -17.85
C VAL A 91 -7.52 -28.73 -17.49
N THR A 92 -8.43 -28.61 -16.52
CA THR A 92 -9.31 -29.71 -16.12
C THR A 92 -10.24 -30.13 -17.27
N SER A 93 -10.84 -29.17 -17.97
CA SER A 93 -11.75 -29.42 -19.10
C SER A 93 -11.05 -30.01 -20.33
N SER A 94 -9.74 -29.77 -20.49
CA SER A 94 -8.92 -30.35 -21.57
C SER A 94 -8.32 -31.71 -21.21
N GLY A 95 -8.66 -32.28 -20.04
CA GLY A 95 -8.23 -33.62 -19.63
C GLY A 95 -6.87 -33.67 -18.92
N GLY A 96 -6.30 -32.51 -18.56
CA GLY A 96 -5.15 -32.43 -17.66
C GLY A 96 -5.55 -32.82 -16.24
N ARG A 97 -4.74 -33.68 -15.60
CA ARG A 97 -4.85 -34.01 -14.17
C ARG A 97 -3.89 -33.15 -13.37
#